data_AF-A0A3D9N166-F1
#
_entry.id   AF-A0A3D9N166-F1
#
_cell.length_a   1.000
_cell.length_b   1.000
_cell.length_c   1.000
_cell.angle_alpha   90.00
_cell.angle_beta   90.00
_cell.angle_gamma   90.00
#
_symmetry.space_group_name_H-M   'P 1'
#
loop_
_entity.id
_entity.type
_entity.pdbx_description
1 polymer ?
#
loop_
_entity_poly.entity_id
_entity_poly.type
_entity_poly.pdbx_seq_one_letter_code
_entity_poly.pdbx_strand_id
1 'polypeptide(L)'
;MTKIHRSFSEPDRANLSWEETWRQEDKGLIKNYEVGRALAKKEPELAEKAKRGELPVLGYKGGVDKTLKKKEKIGALNYIAKWQALRGEDLNLNLDEEIVLTCTKTDMRVTFTMDLEKLKNSI
;
A
#
# COMPACT_ATOMS: atom_id res chain seq x y z
N MET A 1 -10.75 -1.70 -16.14
CA MET A 1 -10.82 -2.44 -14.87
C MET A 1 -9.69 -3.44 -14.83
N THR A 2 -8.49 -2.98 -14.48
CA THR A 2 -7.34 -3.86 -14.30
C THR A 2 -7.28 -4.25 -12.83
N LYS A 3 -7.63 -5.50 -12.54
CA LYS A 3 -7.59 -6.07 -11.19
C LYS A 3 -6.27 -6.81 -10.99
N ILE A 4 -5.54 -6.43 -9.95
CA ILE A 4 -4.30 -7.06 -9.53
C ILE A 4 -4.61 -7.93 -8.32
N HIS A 5 -4.33 -9.23 -8.45
CA HIS A 5 -4.51 -10.19 -7.38
C HIS A 5 -3.25 -11.02 -7.20
N ARG A 6 -2.90 -11.31 -5.94
CA ARG A 6 -1.85 -12.27 -5.61
C ARG A 6 -2.05 -12.87 -4.22
N SER A 7 -1.97 -14.19 -4.13
CA SER A 7 -2.06 -14.88 -2.85
C SER A 7 -0.87 -14.56 -1.94
N PHE A 8 -1.12 -14.42 -0.65
CA PHE A 8 -0.07 -14.23 0.37
C PHE A 8 0.90 -15.40 0.41
N SER A 9 0.42 -16.63 0.17
CA SER A 9 1.23 -17.85 0.15
C SER A 9 2.03 -18.05 -1.12
N GLU A 10 1.76 -17.27 -2.18
CA GLU A 10 2.47 -17.40 -3.44
C GLU A 10 3.91 -16.84 -3.33
N PRO A 11 4.93 -17.57 -3.84
CA PRO A 11 6.32 -17.11 -3.78
C PRO A 11 6.52 -15.77 -4.49
N ASP A 12 7.51 -14.97 -4.05
CA ASP A 12 7.88 -13.70 -4.70
C ASP A 12 8.41 -13.94 -6.13
N ARG A 13 8.23 -12.96 -7.03
CA ARG A 13 8.82 -12.99 -8.37
C ARG A 13 10.34 -12.87 -8.25
N ALA A 14 11.07 -13.69 -9.00
CA ALA A 14 12.53 -13.66 -9.09
C ALA A 14 12.99 -13.28 -10.51
N ASN A 15 14.23 -12.81 -10.62
CA ASN A 15 14.92 -12.56 -11.89
C ASN A 15 14.25 -11.56 -12.85
N LEU A 16 13.47 -10.62 -12.33
CA LEU A 16 12.91 -9.53 -13.13
C LEU A 16 13.91 -8.39 -13.29
N SER A 17 13.97 -7.81 -14.48
CA SER A 17 14.58 -6.51 -14.69
C SER A 17 13.82 -5.40 -13.98
N TRP A 18 14.44 -4.21 -13.87
CA TRP A 18 13.76 -3.04 -13.33
C TRP A 18 12.50 -2.68 -14.14
N GLU A 19 12.58 -2.76 -15.46
CA GLU A 19 11.46 -2.45 -16.34
C GLU A 19 10.30 -3.42 -16.16
N GLU A 20 10.56 -4.73 -16.10
CA GLU A 20 9.53 -5.73 -15.82
C GLU A 20 8.92 -5.57 -14.42
N THR A 21 9.72 -5.13 -13.45
CA THR A 21 9.24 -4.93 -12.08
C THR A 21 8.24 -3.77 -11.98
N TRP A 22 8.45 -2.69 -12.74
CA TRP A 22 7.77 -1.41 -12.53
C TRP A 22 6.87 -0.95 -13.68
N ARG A 23 7.13 -1.36 -14.92
CA ARG A 23 6.38 -0.95 -16.11
C ARG A 23 5.39 -2.00 -16.63
N GLN A 24 5.29 -3.14 -15.96
CA GLN A 24 4.22 -4.10 -16.23
C GLN A 24 2.84 -3.56 -15.81
N GLU A 25 1.80 -4.30 -16.18
CA GLU A 25 0.40 -3.92 -15.95
C GLU A 25 0.08 -3.65 -14.47
N ASP A 26 0.80 -4.28 -13.54
CA ASP A 26 0.62 -4.07 -12.11
C ASP A 26 1.19 -2.75 -11.58
N LYS A 27 1.93 -1.99 -12.40
CA LYS A 27 2.55 -0.70 -12.05
C LYS A 27 3.38 -0.78 -10.74
N GLY A 28 4.00 -1.93 -10.50
CA GLY A 28 4.80 -2.21 -9.31
C GLY A 28 4.00 -2.48 -8.02
N LEU A 29 2.68 -2.65 -8.07
CA LEU A 29 1.87 -3.05 -6.92
C LEU A 29 2.31 -4.42 -6.38
N ILE A 30 2.58 -5.37 -7.27
CA ILE A 30 3.04 -6.71 -6.87
C ILE A 30 4.41 -6.61 -6.20
N LYS A 31 5.32 -5.78 -6.74
CA LYS A 31 6.64 -5.60 -6.10
C LYS A 31 6.53 -5.00 -4.70
N ASN A 32 5.64 -4.02 -4.53
CA ASN A 32 5.38 -3.40 -3.23
C ASN A 32 4.80 -4.37 -2.21
N TYR A 33 3.92 -5.27 -2.67
CA TYR A 33 3.37 -6.34 -1.87
C TYR A 33 4.46 -7.33 -1.40
N GLU A 34 5.32 -7.80 -2.30
CA GLU A 34 6.47 -8.67 -1.96
C GLU A 34 7.40 -8.01 -0.92
N VAL A 35 7.74 -6.73 -1.12
CA VAL A 35 8.52 -5.95 -0.15
C VAL A 35 7.80 -5.83 1.19
N GLY A 36 6.48 -5.69 1.19
CA GLY A 36 5.66 -5.70 2.40
C GLY A 36 5.73 -7.03 3.15
N ARG A 37 5.73 -8.18 2.45
CA ARG A 37 5.88 -9.51 3.08
C ARG A 37 7.25 -9.66 3.74
N ALA A 38 8.31 -9.25 3.05
CA ALA A 38 9.66 -9.25 3.61
C ALA A 38 9.75 -8.31 4.84
N LEU A 39 9.13 -7.12 4.75
CA LEU A 39 9.09 -6.15 5.85
C LEU A 39 8.33 -6.69 7.06
N ALA A 40 7.23 -7.40 6.87
CA ALA A 40 6.46 -8.00 7.96
C ALA A 40 7.31 -8.98 8.80
N LYS A 41 8.19 -9.73 8.14
CA LYS A 41 9.14 -10.65 8.81
C LYS A 41 10.27 -9.91 9.52
N LYS A 42 10.78 -8.84 8.90
CA LYS A 42 11.90 -8.05 9.42
C LYS A 42 11.48 -7.15 10.60
N GLU A 43 10.29 -6.56 10.52
CA GLU A 43 9.77 -5.57 11.45
C GLU A 43 8.35 -5.94 11.91
N PRO A 44 8.22 -6.94 12.81
CA PRO A 44 6.92 -7.45 13.23
C PRO A 44 6.05 -6.37 13.91
N GLU A 45 6.65 -5.38 14.56
CA GLU A 45 5.90 -4.26 15.14
C GLU A 45 5.13 -3.43 14.11
N LEU A 46 5.65 -3.28 12.89
CA LEU A 46 4.95 -2.60 11.80
C LEU A 46 3.77 -3.43 11.31
N ALA A 47 3.94 -4.76 11.22
CA ALA A 47 2.86 -5.68 10.89
C ALA A 47 1.73 -5.60 11.93
N GLU A 48 2.07 -5.60 13.22
CA GLU A 48 1.06 -5.48 14.29
C GLU A 48 0.32 -4.14 14.26
N LYS A 49 1.01 -3.02 13.97
CA LYS A 49 0.35 -1.72 13.73
C LYS A 49 -0.65 -1.82 12.57
N ALA A 50 -0.22 -2.36 11.43
CA ALA A 50 -1.07 -2.52 10.27
C ALA A 50 -2.29 -3.42 10.57
N LYS A 51 -2.10 -4.53 11.30
CA LYS A 51 -3.19 -5.44 11.72
C LYS A 51 -4.23 -4.77 12.61
N ARG A 52 -3.81 -3.84 13.49
CA ARG A 52 -4.73 -3.00 14.30
C ARG A 52 -5.48 -1.93 13.52
N GLY A 53 -5.34 -1.88 12.20
CA GLY A 53 -5.98 -0.86 11.35
C GLY A 53 -5.27 0.49 11.38
N GLU A 54 -4.04 0.54 11.92
CA GLU A 54 -3.21 1.74 11.81
C GLU A 54 -2.63 1.85 10.40
N LEU A 55 -2.27 3.07 10.01
CA LEU A 55 -1.60 3.37 8.74
C LEU A 55 -0.14 3.78 8.99
N PRO A 56 0.79 2.86 9.33
CA PRO A 56 2.19 3.20 9.58
C PRO A 56 2.88 3.84 8.36
N VAL A 57 3.98 4.56 8.57
CA VAL A 57 4.75 5.15 7.46
C VAL A 57 5.62 4.08 6.80
N LEU A 58 5.44 3.85 5.49
CA LEU A 58 6.04 2.70 4.76
C LEU A 58 6.88 3.09 3.54
N GLY A 59 7.24 4.37 3.39
CA GLY A 59 7.99 4.89 2.23
C GLY A 59 7.14 5.24 1.01
N TYR A 60 5.82 5.04 1.09
CA TYR A 60 4.84 5.52 0.11
C TYR A 60 3.86 6.51 0.75
N LYS A 61 3.31 7.40 -0.08
CA LYS A 61 2.29 8.35 0.34
C LYS A 61 1.06 7.59 0.83
N GLY A 62 0.63 7.87 2.06
CA GLY A 62 -0.51 7.18 2.66
C GLY A 62 -0.37 6.95 4.16
N GLY A 63 0.86 6.73 4.63
CA GLY A 63 1.14 6.59 6.06
C GLY A 63 0.80 7.85 6.86
N VAL A 64 0.40 7.62 8.11
CA VAL A 64 -0.04 8.62 9.06
C VAL A 64 0.59 8.33 10.43
N ASP A 65 1.54 9.17 10.83
CA ASP A 65 2.22 9.15 12.12
C ASP A 65 1.50 10.03 13.17
N LYS A 66 0.87 11.12 12.72
CA LYS A 66 0.17 12.10 13.56
C LYS A 66 -1.12 12.60 12.92
N THR A 67 -2.05 13.07 13.74
CA THR A 67 -3.28 13.73 13.29
C THR A 67 -2.95 15.13 12.74
N LEU A 68 -3.53 15.47 11.59
CA LEU A 68 -3.37 16.78 10.96
C LEU A 68 -4.62 17.64 11.18
N LYS A 69 -4.52 18.96 10.95
CA LYS A 69 -5.67 19.88 11.01
C LYS A 69 -6.75 19.49 9.99
N LYS A 70 -6.33 19.18 8.76
CA LYS A 70 -7.19 18.56 7.75
C LYS A 70 -7.14 17.05 7.95
N LYS A 71 -8.26 16.43 8.34
CA LYS A 71 -8.33 14.99 8.61
C LYS A 71 -8.30 14.10 7.36
N GLU A 72 -8.24 14.71 6.18
CA GLU A 72 -8.25 14.01 4.89
C GLU A 72 -6.88 14.10 4.21
N LYS A 73 -6.42 12.97 3.67
CA LYS A 73 -5.16 12.84 2.95
C LYS A 73 -5.34 12.00 1.70
N ILE A 74 -4.50 12.23 0.69
CA ILE A 74 -4.40 11.34 -0.47
C ILE A 74 -3.15 10.46 -0.32
N GLY A 75 -3.29 9.17 -0.58
CA GLY A 75 -2.24 8.16 -0.62
C GLY A 75 -2.20 7.44 -1.97
N ALA A 76 -1.16 6.63 -2.18
CA ALA A 76 -0.98 5.83 -3.40
C ALA A 76 -1.43 4.38 -3.18
N LEU A 77 -2.03 3.72 -4.17
CA LEU A 77 -2.38 2.29 -4.03
C LEU A 77 -1.15 1.38 -3.76
N ASN A 78 0.06 1.81 -4.15
CA ASN A 78 1.31 1.14 -3.77
C ASN A 78 1.47 1.00 -2.26
N TYR A 79 0.97 1.97 -1.49
CA TYR A 79 0.93 1.88 -0.04
C TYR A 79 0.01 0.74 0.42
N ILE A 80 -1.19 0.64 -0.17
CA ILE A 80 -2.16 -0.40 0.18
C ILE A 80 -1.61 -1.79 -0.12
N ALA A 81 -0.96 -1.99 -1.28
CA ALA A 81 -0.32 -3.26 -1.60
C ALA A 81 0.68 -3.67 -0.50
N LYS A 82 1.53 -2.75 -0.06
CA LYS A 82 2.48 -3.03 1.03
C LYS A 82 1.76 -3.25 2.39
N TRP A 83 0.68 -2.54 2.65
CA TRP A 83 -0.09 -2.64 3.89
C TRP A 83 -0.88 -3.95 4.01
N GLN A 84 -1.50 -4.44 2.93
CA GLN A 84 -2.14 -5.76 2.87
C GLN A 84 -1.12 -6.87 3.17
N ALA A 85 0.07 -6.80 2.58
CA ALA A 85 1.15 -7.74 2.85
C ALA A 85 1.60 -7.75 4.32
N LEU A 86 1.70 -6.58 4.97
CA LEU A 86 2.01 -6.48 6.40
C LEU A 86 0.97 -7.17 7.28
N ARG A 87 -0.27 -7.21 6.84
CA ARG A 87 -1.39 -7.83 7.56
C ARG A 87 -1.51 -9.32 7.32
N GLY A 88 -0.71 -9.88 6.40
CA GLY A 88 -0.85 -11.29 6.00
C GLY A 88 -2.02 -11.54 5.06
N GLU A 89 -2.53 -10.50 4.40
CA GLU A 89 -3.68 -10.58 3.51
C GLU A 89 -3.24 -10.76 2.06
N ASP A 90 -4.08 -11.37 1.22
CA ASP A 90 -3.87 -11.44 -0.22
C ASP A 90 -3.86 -10.04 -0.84
N LEU A 91 -3.01 -9.84 -1.85
CA LEU A 91 -3.08 -8.64 -2.68
C LEU A 91 -4.38 -8.69 -3.48
N ASN A 92 -5.22 -7.68 -3.36
CA ASN A 92 -6.44 -7.58 -4.15
C ASN A 92 -6.81 -6.11 -4.33
N LEU A 93 -6.43 -5.55 -5.48
CA LEU A 93 -6.62 -4.14 -5.80
C LEU A 93 -7.12 -3.95 -7.23
N ASN A 94 -7.99 -2.97 -7.44
CA ASN A 94 -8.36 -2.49 -8.77
C ASN A 94 -7.63 -1.16 -9.02
N LEU A 95 -6.86 -1.09 -10.11
CA LEU A 95 -6.07 0.09 -10.47
C LEU A 95 -6.93 1.33 -10.78
N ASP A 96 -8.19 1.10 -11.16
CA ASP A 96 -9.14 2.15 -11.55
C ASP A 96 -10.02 2.63 -10.38
N GLU A 97 -9.89 2.02 -9.20
CA GLU A 97 -10.70 2.34 -8.02
C GLU A 97 -9.91 3.10 -6.96
N GLU A 98 -10.63 3.91 -6.17
CA GLU A 98 -10.09 4.52 -4.98
C GLU A 98 -10.46 3.72 -3.74
N ILE A 99 -9.50 3.57 -2.83
CA ILE A 99 -9.71 2.92 -1.54
C ILE A 99 -9.67 3.99 -0.46
N VAL A 100 -10.65 4.00 0.43
CA VAL A 100 -10.69 4.95 1.54
C VAL A 100 -10.55 4.19 2.84
N LEU A 101 -9.49 4.47 3.61
CA LEU A 101 -9.29 3.91 4.94
C LEU A 101 -9.22 5.02 5.98
N THR A 102 -9.71 4.73 7.18
CA THR A 102 -9.52 5.60 8.35
C THR A 102 -8.51 4.94 9.29
N CYS A 103 -7.43 5.65 9.62
CA CYS A 103 -6.44 5.16 10.57
C CYS A 103 -7.05 5.08 11.96
N THR A 104 -7.07 3.88 12.56
CA THR A 104 -7.67 3.67 13.90
C THR A 104 -6.98 4.44 15.01
N LYS A 105 -5.67 4.72 14.87
CA LYS A 105 -4.88 5.46 15.87
C LYS A 105 -5.07 6.97 15.82
N THR A 106 -5.25 7.55 14.63
CA THR A 106 -5.19 9.01 14.43
C THR A 106 -6.49 9.61 13.89
N ASP A 107 -7.47 8.78 13.55
CA ASP A 107 -8.76 9.15 12.94
C ASP A 107 -8.60 9.90 11.60
N MET A 108 -7.43 9.75 10.96
CA MET A 108 -7.15 10.34 9.66
C MET A 108 -7.76 9.47 8.56
N ARG A 109 -8.56 10.09 7.70
CA ARG A 109 -9.14 9.47 6.51
C ARG A 109 -8.20 9.64 5.32
N VAL A 110 -7.82 8.53 4.69
CA VAL A 110 -6.88 8.52 3.57
C VAL A 110 -7.53 7.87 2.35
N THR A 111 -7.57 8.60 1.24
CA THR A 111 -8.02 8.11 -0.07
C THR A 111 -6.82 7.69 -0.89
N PHE A 112 -6.75 6.42 -1.25
CA PHE A 112 -5.66 5.80 -1.99
C PHE A 112 -6.04 5.63 -3.46
N THR A 113 -5.15 6.06 -4.35
CA THR A 113 -5.40 6.07 -5.80
C THR A 113 -4.13 5.80 -6.61
N MET A 114 -4.28 5.46 -7.89
CA MET A 114 -3.20 5.44 -8.88
C MET A 114 -3.20 6.68 -9.79
N ASP A 115 -4.12 7.61 -9.55
CA ASP A 115 -4.18 8.91 -10.23
C ASP A 115 -2.96 9.77 -9.82
N LEU A 116 -2.03 9.91 -10.77
CA LEU A 116 -0.80 10.66 -10.56
C LEU A 116 -1.04 12.16 -10.38
N GLU A 117 -2.12 12.73 -10.93
CA GLU A 117 -2.44 14.15 -10.78
C GLU A 117 -2.91 14.43 -9.35
N LYS A 118 -3.82 13.60 -8.82
CA LYS A 118 -4.24 13.66 -7.41
C LYS A 118 -3.06 13.46 -6.46
N LEU A 119 -2.14 12.55 -6.78
CA LEU A 119 -0.96 12.29 -5.96
C LEU A 119 0.04 13.46 -5.93
N LYS A 120 0.26 14.11 -7.09
CA LYS A 120 1.13 15.29 -7.21
C LYS A 120 0.56 16.51 -6.49
N ASN A 121 -0.74 16.75 -6.62
CA ASN A 121 -1.39 17.97 -6.11
C ASN A 121 -1.79 17.89 -4.62
N SER A 122 -1.62 16.75 -3.97
CA SER A 122 -2.00 16.55 -2.56
C SER A 122 -0.90 16.90 -1.56
N ILE A 123 -0.19 18.01 -1.80
CA ILE A 123 0.81 18.58 -0.89
C ILE A 123 0.10 19.34 0.23
#